data_AF-A0A3B9K9Q2-F1
#
_entry.id   AF-A0A3B9K9Q2-F1
#
_cell.length_a   1.000
_cell.length_b   1.000
_cell.length_c   1.000
_cell.angle_alpha   90.00
_cell.angle_beta   90.00
_cell.angle_gamma   90.00
#
_symmetry.space_group_name_H-M   'P 1'
#
loop_
_entity.id
_entity.type
_entity.pdbx_description
1 polymer ?
#
loop_
_entity_poly.entity_id
_entity_poly.type
_entity_poly.pdbx_seq_one_letter_code
_entity_poly.pdbx_strand_id
1 'polypeptide(L)' 'ADWLKSRQMTHKELLKAGWDVGVAWQDGTMFDWPASIRMNLALPYARVAEAFARLGKYVFAAQRG' A
#
# COMPACT_ATOMS: atom_id res chain seq x y z
N ALA A 1 12.00 2.18 4.21
CA ALA A 1 12.48 3.35 3.43
C ALA A 1 13.14 2.96 2.11
N ASP A 2 14.01 1.93 2.09
CA ASP A 2 14.78 1.62 0.87
C ASP A 2 13.92 1.08 -0.28
N TRP A 3 12.80 0.43 0.01
CA TRP A 3 11.82 0.06 -1.02
C TRP A 3 11.28 1.28 -1.77
N LEU A 4 10.86 2.33 -1.05
CA LEU A 4 10.39 3.59 -1.64
C LEU A 4 11.47 4.23 -2.51
N LYS A 5 12.72 4.28 -2.03
CA LYS A 5 13.87 4.79 -2.79
C LYS A 5 14.09 3.98 -4.08
N SER A 6 14.08 2.65 -3.99
CA SER A 6 14.25 1.77 -5.15
C SER A 6 13.16 1.94 -6.22
N ARG A 7 11.99 2.43 -5.80
CA ARG A 7 10.83 2.71 -6.64
C ARG A 7 10.72 4.17 -7.06
N GLN A 8 11.68 5.02 -6.66
CA GLN A 8 11.62 6.48 -6.81
C GLN A 8 10.26 7.05 -6.41
N MET A 9 9.72 6.53 -5.30
CA MET A 9 8.36 6.80 -4.84
C MET A 9 8.41 7.48 -3.48
N THR A 10 7.60 8.52 -3.30
CA THR A 10 7.36 9.14 -2.01
C THR A 10 6.37 8.32 -1.19
N HIS A 11 6.42 8.49 0.13
CA HIS A 11 5.45 7.82 1.01
C HIS A 11 4.01 8.29 0.74
N LYS A 12 3.80 9.57 0.42
CA LYS A 12 2.50 10.11 -0.01
C LYS A 12 1.97 9.44 -1.28
N GLU A 13 2.83 9.18 -2.26
CA GLU A 13 2.44 8.44 -3.46
C GLU A 13 2.08 6.99 -3.15
N LEU A 14 2.81 6.34 -2.25
CA LEU A 14 2.44 4.99 -1.79
C LEU A 14 1.06 5.00 -1.15
N LEU A 15 0.80 5.96 -0.26
CA LEU A 15 -0.51 6.11 0.35
C LEU A 15 -1.60 6.25 -0.72
N LYS A 16 -1.42 7.15 -1.68
CA LYS A 16 -2.36 7.35 -2.79
C LYS A 16 -2.55 6.08 -3.64
N ALA A 17 -1.48 5.34 -3.94
CA ALA A 17 -1.53 4.16 -4.81
C ALA A 17 -2.45 3.05 -4.27
N GLY A 18 -2.53 2.86 -2.95
CA GLY A 18 -3.51 1.94 -2.35
C GLY A 18 -4.96 2.40 -2.55
N TRP A 19 -5.21 3.69 -2.35
CA TRP A 19 -6.53 4.29 -2.53
C TRP A 19 -6.99 4.22 -4.00
N ASP A 20 -6.08 4.47 -4.95
CA ASP A 20 -6.37 4.40 -6.40
C ASP A 20 -6.84 3.00 -6.84
N VAL A 21 -6.49 1.95 -6.10
CA VAL A 21 -6.92 0.56 -6.38
C VAL A 21 -8.03 0.08 -5.46
N GLY A 22 -8.64 0.99 -4.69
CA GLY A 22 -9.77 0.72 -3.81
C GLY A 22 -9.40 0.03 -2.50
N VAL A 23 -8.17 0.22 -2.01
CA VAL A 23 -7.74 -0.24 -0.68
C VAL A 23 -7.35 0.96 0.18
N ALA A 24 -8.27 1.35 1.07
CA ALA A 24 -8.02 2.42 2.02
C ALA A 24 -7.11 1.93 3.16
N TRP A 25 -5.88 2.42 3.18
CA TRP A 25 -4.93 2.25 4.29
C TRP A 25 -4.52 3.61 4.87
N GLN A 26 -3.93 3.59 6.05
CA GLN A 26 -3.50 4.78 6.77
C GLN A 26 -1.98 4.97 6.70
N ASP A 27 -1.57 6.21 6.93
CA ASP A 27 -0.19 6.58 7.18
C ASP A 27 0.30 5.94 8.50
N GLY A 28 1.32 5.07 8.41
CA GLY A 28 1.90 4.41 9.58
C GLY A 28 2.95 5.27 10.32
N THR A 29 3.39 6.39 9.74
CA THR A 29 4.31 7.34 10.41
C THR A 29 3.65 8.02 11.60
N MET A 30 2.32 8.09 11.64
CA MET A 30 1.55 8.53 12.82
C MET A 30 1.73 7.60 14.03
N PHE A 31 2.36 6.44 13.86
CA PHE A 31 2.63 5.44 14.90
C PHE A 31 4.13 5.16 15.08
N ASP A 32 5.00 6.12 14.73
CA ASP A 32 6.48 6.00 14.81
C ASP A 32 7.10 4.88 13.96
N TRP A 33 6.41 4.45 12.89
CA TRP A 33 6.95 3.50 11.93
C TRP A 33 7.30 4.18 10.60
N PRO A 34 8.59 4.46 10.32
CA PRO A 34 9.00 5.19 9.14
C PRO A 34 8.66 4.45 7.84
N ALA A 35 8.12 5.18 6.86
CA ALA A 35 7.82 4.65 5.52
C ALA A 35 6.92 3.40 5.56
N SER A 36 5.92 3.39 6.45
CA SER A 36 5.02 2.26 6.67
C SER A 36 3.56 2.63 6.37
N ILE A 37 2.74 1.60 6.17
CA ILE A 37 1.28 1.70 6.02
C ILE A 37 0.62 0.96 7.17
N ARG A 38 -0.57 1.42 7.58
CA ARG A 38 -1.37 0.75 8.61
C ARG A 38 -2.71 0.32 8.03
N MET A 39 -3.06 -0.94 8.23
CA MET A 39 -4.27 -1.56 7.69
C MET A 39 -5.04 -2.27 8.81
N ASN A 40 -6.36 -2.12 8.81
CA ASN A 40 -7.26 -2.94 9.62
C ASN A 40 -7.96 -3.94 8.72
N LEU A 41 -7.92 -5.22 9.07
CA LEU A 41 -8.52 -6.29 8.28
C LEU A 41 -9.74 -6.83 9.03
N ALA A 42 -10.92 -6.29 8.72
CA ALA A 42 -12.18 -6.65 9.38
C ALA A 42 -13.28 -7.03 8.36
N LEU A 43 -12.87 -7.55 7.21
CA LEU A 43 -13.75 -7.99 6.12
C LEU A 43 -13.73 -9.52 5.99
N PRO A 44 -14.74 -10.13 5.35
CA PRO A 44 -14.67 -11.54 4.98
C PRO A 44 -13.39 -11.86 4.20
N TYR A 45 -12.84 -13.05 4.41
CA TYR A 45 -11.57 -13.50 3.81
C TYR A 45 -11.50 -13.23 2.30
N ALA A 46 -12.56 -13.53 1.55
CA ALA A 46 -12.61 -13.30 0.11
C ALA A 46 -12.35 -11.84 -0.30
N ARG A 47 -12.85 -10.87 0.47
CA ARG A 47 -12.64 -9.44 0.22
C ARG A 47 -11.21 -9.00 0.55
N VAL A 48 -10.64 -9.57 1.62
CA VAL A 48 -9.24 -9.34 1.99
C VAL A 48 -8.32 -9.90 0.90
N ALA A 49 -8.59 -11.11 0.41
CA ALA A 49 -7.84 -11.73 -0.67
C ALA A 49 -7.91 -10.90 -1.97
N GLU A 50 -9.10 -10.42 -2.34
CA GLU A 50 -9.31 -9.53 -3.49
C GLU A 50 -8.52 -8.21 -3.36
N ALA A 51 -8.50 -7.61 -2.16
CA ALA A 51 -7.73 -6.40 -1.89
C ALA A 51 -6.21 -6.64 -2.06
N PHE A 52 -5.68 -7.73 -1.48
CA PHE A 52 -4.26 -8.06 -1.62
C PHE A 52 -3.87 -8.42 -3.06
N ALA A 53 -4.75 -9.09 -3.82
CA ALA A 53 -4.50 -9.35 -5.24
C ALA A 53 -4.38 -8.06 -6.06
N ARG A 54 -5.24 -7.06 -5.81
CA ARG A 54 -5.16 -5.74 -6.45
C ARG A 54 -3.88 -5.00 -6.08
N LEU A 55 -3.53 -4.96 -4.79
CA LEU A 55 -2.29 -4.35 -4.33
C LEU A 55 -1.05 -5.00 -4.94
N GLY A 56 -1.02 -6.33 -4.97
CA GLY A 56 0.05 -7.10 -5.60
C GLY A 56 0.20 -6.70 -7.06
N LYS A 57 -0.89 -6.74 -7.82
CA LYS A 57 -0.88 -6.46 -9.27
C LYS A 57 -0.49 -5.01 -9.61
N TYR A 58 -1.07 -4.03 -8.93
CA TYR A 58 -1.02 -2.63 -9.37
C TYR A 58 -0.09 -1.74 -8.55
N VAL A 59 0.27 -2.13 -7.32
CA VAL A 59 1.12 -1.32 -6.44
C VAL A 59 2.50 -1.96 -6.26
N PHE A 60 2.57 -3.24 -5.93
CA PHE A 60 3.82 -3.88 -5.51
C PHE A 60 4.56 -4.66 -6.60
N ALA A 61 3.86 -5.20 -7.61
CA ALA A 61 4.48 -5.89 -8.74
C ALA A 61 4.64 -5.01 -9.99
N ALA A 62 3.93 -3.88 -10.07
CA ALA A 62 4.05 -2.95 -11.19
C ALA A 62 5.50 -2.41 -11.25
N GLN A 63 6.25 -2.81 -12.27
CA GLN A 63 7.48 -2.11 -12.64
C GLN A 63 7.03 -0.81 -13.31
N ARG A 64 7.33 0.35 -12.68
CA ARG A 64 7.26 1.62 -13.40
C ARG A 64 8.45 1.61 -14.36
N GLY A 65 8.16 1.48 -15.66
CA GLY A 65 9.15 1.65 -16.72
C GLY A 65 9.67 3.07 -16.78
#